data_AF-A0A561WMR4-F1
#
_entry.id   AF-A0A561WMR4-F1
#
_cell.length_a   1.000
_cell.length_b   1.000
_cell.length_c   1.000
_cell.angle_alpha   90.00
_cell.angle_beta   90.00
_cell.angle_gamma   90.00
#
_symmetry.space_group_name_H-M   'P 1'
#
loop_
_entity.id
_entity.type
_entity.pdbx_description
1 polymer ?
#
loop_
_entity_poly.entity_id
_entity_poly.type
_entity_poly.pdbx_seq_one_letter_code
_entity_poly.pdbx_strand_id
1 'polypeptide(L)'
;MALWRIRATVDDRPGYLSVLTASLALKSVNILAVQVHTTEAGAVDDFLVDAPDTMTEPDLLAAVTKGRGRDAFVARAEAQGLADQPTRALALAGRLVHAPDAVGEALAGLLDATDVRWRPRPSAEQPGVHGGRMTLTDPAGGGYEVLRALPAFTPAEFARAQALVELAAAVARHQRENVTLMLPDGAEVTVRPAGPDDLTAVRELHDHCSAATLRRRYLSGGRPAEARLRRLLQPAGGVTLLAVGPHGRAVGVATLLAEGDLGEIAVLVEDAWQRRGLGTALVRRLRAHAERAGFAALVAHTGADNVAMLRTLRRLGDGSVERDGTLVSVTLPAAGQPVGDETPATSG
;
A
#
# COMPACT_ATOMS: atom_id res chain seq x y z
N MET A 1 -30.79 30.43 -1.25
CA MET A 1 -29.44 30.28 -0.66
C MET A 1 -28.64 29.38 -1.58
N ALA A 2 -27.39 29.72 -1.84
CA ALA A 2 -26.61 29.07 -2.87
C ALA A 2 -25.18 28.78 -2.41
N LEU A 3 -24.72 27.55 -2.66
CA LEU A 3 -23.42 27.07 -2.22
C LEU A 3 -22.30 27.52 -3.18
N TRP A 4 -21.20 27.96 -2.59
CA TRP A 4 -19.99 28.36 -3.29
C TRP A 4 -18.76 27.76 -2.63
N ARG A 5 -17.76 27.48 -3.45
CA ARG A 5 -16.40 27.18 -3.02
C ARG A 5 -15.52 28.39 -3.30
N ILE A 6 -14.75 28.80 -2.30
CA ILE A 6 -13.81 29.91 -2.40
C ILE A 6 -12.45 29.38 -1.97
N ARG A 7 -11.44 29.45 -2.83
CA ARG A 7 -10.05 29.19 -2.45
C ARG A 7 -9.25 30.49 -2.56
N ALA A 8 -8.51 30.85 -1.52
CA ALA A 8 -7.70 32.07 -1.54
C ALA A 8 -6.42 31.89 -0.71
N THR A 9 -5.34 32.52 -1.14
CA THR A 9 -4.09 32.60 -0.37
C THR A 9 -4.17 33.76 0.62
N VAL A 10 -3.96 33.46 1.88
CA VAL A 10 -3.91 34.42 2.99
C VAL A 10 -2.52 34.34 3.62
N ASP A 11 -1.91 35.49 3.92
CA ASP A 11 -0.62 35.51 4.61
C ASP A 11 -0.76 34.85 5.99
N ASP A 12 0.16 33.95 6.33
CA ASP A 12 0.13 33.21 7.59
C ASP A 12 0.60 34.10 8.75
N ARG A 13 -0.28 35.02 9.16
CA ARG A 13 -0.07 35.97 10.25
C ARG A 13 -1.33 36.07 11.12
N PRO A 14 -1.18 36.20 12.45
CA PRO A 14 -2.32 36.38 13.34
C PRO A 14 -3.27 37.48 12.88
N GLY A 15 -4.57 37.16 12.83
CA GLY A 15 -5.63 38.08 12.46
C GLY A 15 -5.90 38.25 10.97
N TYR A 16 -5.05 37.75 10.05
CA TYR A 16 -5.30 37.93 8.61
C TYR A 16 -6.53 37.16 8.10
N LEU A 17 -6.70 35.91 8.54
CA LEU A 17 -7.93 35.14 8.28
C LEU A 17 -9.18 35.84 8.85
N SER A 18 -9.06 36.57 9.97
CA SER A 18 -10.20 37.31 10.55
C SER A 18 -10.68 38.45 9.65
N VAL A 19 -9.77 39.09 8.89
CA VAL A 19 -10.12 40.15 7.94
C VAL A 19 -10.92 39.58 6.76
N LEU A 20 -10.50 38.41 6.25
CA LEU A 20 -11.21 37.72 5.18
C LEU A 20 -12.61 37.28 5.60
N THR A 21 -12.71 36.60 6.74
CA THR A 21 -14.00 36.13 7.27
C THR A 21 -14.94 37.29 7.61
N ALA A 22 -14.44 38.41 8.15
CA ALA A 22 -15.23 39.62 8.36
C ALA A 22 -15.74 40.24 7.05
N SER A 23 -14.93 40.24 5.98
CA SER A 23 -15.34 40.75 4.67
C SER A 23 -16.50 39.93 4.06
N LEU A 24 -16.44 38.61 4.19
CA LEU A 24 -17.52 37.70 3.78
C LEU A 24 -18.79 37.92 4.62
N ALA A 25 -18.65 38.06 5.94
CA ALA A 25 -19.77 38.31 6.85
C ALA A 25 -20.53 39.60 6.51
N LEU A 26 -19.84 40.67 6.12
CA LEU A 26 -20.45 41.93 5.66
C LEU A 26 -21.33 41.76 4.40
N LYS A 27 -21.14 40.68 3.66
CA LYS A 27 -21.93 40.31 2.48
C LYS A 27 -23.00 39.26 2.78
N SER A 28 -23.27 38.97 4.06
CA SER A 28 -24.17 37.91 4.51
C SER A 28 -23.79 36.52 3.98
N VAL A 29 -22.49 36.28 3.78
CA VAL A 29 -21.96 34.97 3.40
C VAL A 29 -21.65 34.18 4.66
N ASN A 30 -22.27 33.01 4.80
CA ASN A 30 -22.06 32.10 5.92
C ASN A 30 -20.99 31.06 5.55
N ILE A 31 -20.04 30.82 6.44
CA ILE A 31 -18.96 29.84 6.21
C ILE A 31 -19.41 28.50 6.82
N LEU A 32 -19.54 27.49 5.98
CA LEU A 32 -19.96 26.15 6.37
C LEU A 32 -18.77 25.25 6.74
N ALA A 33 -17.66 25.41 6.02
CA ALA A 33 -16.43 24.67 6.28
C ALA A 33 -15.20 25.49 5.83
N VAL A 34 -14.07 25.24 6.50
CA VAL A 34 -12.77 25.83 6.15
C VAL A 34 -11.71 24.73 6.18
N GLN A 35 -10.87 24.69 5.15
CA GLN A 35 -9.66 23.90 5.14
C GLN A 35 -8.47 24.81 4.89
N VAL A 36 -7.45 24.70 5.73
CA VAL A 36 -6.23 25.50 5.63
C VAL A 36 -5.11 24.63 5.11
N HIS A 37 -4.42 25.07 4.07
CA HIS A 37 -3.27 24.39 3.49
C HIS A 37 -2.05 25.31 3.55
N THR A 38 -1.11 25.02 4.45
CA THR A 38 0.13 25.78 4.58
C THR A 38 1.03 25.57 3.35
N THR A 39 1.42 26.65 2.70
CA THR A 39 2.37 26.66 1.57
C THR A 39 3.46 27.70 1.80
N GLU A 40 4.54 27.66 1.01
CA GLU A 40 5.60 28.66 1.07
C GLU A 40 5.11 30.08 0.73
N ALA A 41 4.06 30.21 -0.08
CA ALA A 41 3.48 31.49 -0.51
C ALA A 41 2.42 32.06 0.45
N GLY A 42 2.08 31.33 1.51
CA GLY A 42 1.02 31.64 2.47
C GLY A 42 0.11 30.45 2.76
N ALA A 43 -0.86 30.65 3.66
CA ALA A 43 -1.91 29.68 3.91
C ALA A 43 -2.94 29.75 2.77
N VAL A 44 -3.16 28.66 2.07
CA VAL A 44 -4.22 28.53 1.07
C VAL A 44 -5.47 28.02 1.78
N ASP A 45 -6.45 28.90 1.93
CA ASP A 45 -7.70 28.61 2.62
C ASP A 45 -8.79 28.25 1.60
N ASP A 46 -9.44 27.11 1.81
CA ASP A 46 -10.55 26.57 1.01
C ASP A 46 -11.83 26.61 1.84
N PHE A 47 -12.74 27.50 1.46
CA PHE A 47 -14.01 27.73 2.13
C PHE A 47 -15.14 27.10 1.33
N LEU A 48 -16.01 26.37 2.03
CA LEU A 48 -17.37 26.13 1.56
C LEU A 48 -18.27 27.15 2.23
N VAL A 49 -19.00 27.92 1.42
CA VAL A 49 -19.85 29.01 1.92
C VAL A 49 -21.27 28.89 1.38
N ASP A 50 -22.22 29.37 2.18
CA ASP A 50 -23.59 29.64 1.77
C ASP A 50 -23.78 31.15 1.59
N ALA A 51 -24.19 31.56 0.40
CA ALA A 51 -24.36 32.96 0.04
C ALA A 51 -25.79 33.25 -0.44
N PRO A 52 -26.25 34.51 -0.35
CA PRO A 52 -27.52 34.93 -0.93
C PRO A 52 -27.62 34.58 -2.44
N ASP A 53 -28.82 34.25 -2.92
CA ASP A 53 -29.02 33.83 -4.33
C ASP A 53 -28.66 34.92 -5.35
N THR A 54 -28.70 36.18 -4.92
CA THR A 54 -28.31 37.34 -5.73
C THR A 54 -26.80 37.51 -5.85
N MET A 55 -26.00 36.76 -5.08
CA MET A 55 -24.55 36.88 -5.07
C MET A 55 -23.95 36.29 -6.35
N THR A 56 -23.03 37.02 -6.97
CA THR A 56 -22.31 36.58 -8.17
C THR A 56 -20.85 36.22 -7.86
N GLU A 57 -20.18 35.53 -8.78
CA GLU A 57 -18.76 35.21 -8.67
C GLU A 57 -17.88 36.47 -8.53
N PRO A 58 -18.07 37.56 -9.32
CA PRO A 58 -17.36 38.83 -9.12
C PRO A 58 -17.57 39.45 -7.73
N ASP A 59 -18.76 39.35 -7.15
CA ASP A 59 -19.05 39.90 -5.82
C ASP A 59 -18.23 39.19 -4.73
N LEU A 60 -18.13 37.86 -4.83
CA LEU A 60 -17.35 37.05 -3.92
C LEU A 60 -15.85 37.28 -4.10
N LEU A 61 -15.37 37.38 -5.34
CA LEU A 61 -13.98 37.75 -5.62
C LEU A 61 -13.63 39.12 -5.02
N ALA A 62 -14.49 40.13 -5.20
CA ALA A 62 -14.31 41.45 -4.61
C ALA A 62 -14.30 41.40 -3.07
N ALA A 63 -15.17 40.57 -2.47
CA ALA A 63 -15.18 40.36 -1.02
C ALA A 63 -13.88 39.72 -0.52
N VAL A 64 -13.34 38.73 -1.25
CA VAL A 64 -12.07 38.08 -0.92
C VAL A 64 -10.90 39.06 -1.02
N THR A 65 -10.82 39.84 -2.10
CA THR A 65 -9.78 40.87 -2.27
C THR A 65 -9.83 41.92 -1.17
N LYS A 66 -11.04 42.42 -0.83
CA LYS A 66 -11.22 43.35 0.31
C LYS A 66 -10.80 42.71 1.64
N GLY A 67 -10.99 41.40 1.76
CA GLY A 67 -10.55 40.55 2.85
C GLY A 67 -9.05 40.24 2.90
N ARG A 68 -8.25 40.82 1.99
CA ARG A 68 -6.81 40.55 1.80
C ARG A 68 -6.47 39.13 1.32
N GLY A 69 -7.44 38.39 0.79
CA GLY A 69 -7.18 37.15 0.07
C GLY A 69 -6.56 37.45 -1.31
N ARG A 70 -5.52 36.69 -1.67
CA ARG A 70 -4.83 36.73 -2.96
C ARG A 70 -5.12 35.45 -3.75
N ASP A 71 -4.86 35.47 -5.06
CA ASP A 71 -4.96 34.29 -5.94
C ASP A 71 -6.32 33.56 -5.81
N ALA A 72 -7.39 34.35 -5.70
CA ALA A 72 -8.71 33.85 -5.37
C ALA A 72 -9.34 33.07 -6.53
N PHE A 73 -9.90 31.92 -6.20
CA PHE A 73 -10.75 31.11 -7.07
C PHE A 73 -12.13 30.99 -6.45
N VAL A 74 -13.17 31.22 -7.22
CA VAL A 74 -14.56 31.12 -6.78
C VAL A 74 -15.33 30.27 -7.79
N ALA A 75 -16.07 29.28 -7.30
CA ALA A 75 -16.92 28.44 -8.14
C ALA A 75 -18.19 28.02 -7.40
N ARG A 76 -19.24 27.69 -8.15
CA ARG A 76 -20.43 27.06 -7.57
C ARG A 76 -20.07 25.71 -6.95
N ALA A 77 -20.69 25.40 -5.82
CA ALA A 77 -20.53 24.13 -5.14
C ALA A 77 -21.87 23.36 -5.10
N GLU A 78 -21.79 22.04 -5.14
CA GLU A 78 -22.94 21.15 -4.98
C GLU A 78 -23.08 20.66 -3.53
N ALA A 79 -24.20 20.02 -3.20
CA ALA A 79 -24.45 19.44 -1.88
C ALA A 79 -23.37 18.41 -1.49
N GLN A 80 -22.78 17.70 -2.45
CA GLN A 80 -21.61 16.84 -2.23
C GLN A 80 -20.43 17.60 -1.59
N GLY A 81 -20.30 18.91 -1.81
CA GLY A 81 -19.30 19.75 -1.16
C GLY A 81 -19.43 19.83 0.35
N LEU A 82 -20.63 19.56 0.91
CA LEU A 82 -20.89 19.58 2.35
C LEU A 82 -20.22 18.43 3.10
N ALA A 83 -19.94 17.31 2.42
CA ALA A 83 -19.20 16.21 3.03
C ALA A 83 -17.74 16.63 3.21
N ASP A 84 -17.26 16.57 4.45
CA ASP A 84 -15.89 16.89 4.77
C ASP A 84 -14.93 15.96 4.02
N GLN A 85 -13.75 16.49 3.72
CA GLN A 85 -12.76 15.78 2.91
C GLN A 85 -12.26 14.47 3.56
N PRO A 86 -11.97 14.41 4.87
CA PRO A 86 -11.63 13.13 5.53
C PRO A 86 -12.68 12.04 5.30
N THR A 87 -13.96 12.33 5.51
CA THR A 87 -15.06 11.38 5.29
C THR A 87 -15.10 10.90 3.85
N ARG A 88 -14.95 11.80 2.88
CA ARG A 88 -14.91 11.46 1.45
C ARG A 88 -13.72 10.57 1.10
N ALA A 89 -12.53 10.89 1.62
CA ALA A 89 -11.32 10.11 1.40
C ALA A 89 -11.47 8.68 1.96
N LEU A 90 -12.04 8.52 3.15
CA LEU A 90 -12.32 7.20 3.74
C LEU A 90 -13.36 6.41 2.95
N ALA A 91 -14.41 7.05 2.44
CA ALA A 91 -15.40 6.38 1.59
C ALA A 91 -14.78 5.87 0.27
N LEU A 92 -13.91 6.67 -0.36
CA LEU A 92 -13.17 6.28 -1.55
C LEU A 92 -12.17 5.14 -1.26
N ALA A 93 -11.46 5.21 -0.14
CA ALA A 93 -10.60 4.13 0.34
C ALA A 93 -11.39 2.82 0.53
N GLY A 94 -12.57 2.88 1.15
CA GLY A 94 -13.45 1.72 1.32
C GLY A 94 -13.90 1.10 -0.01
N ARG A 95 -14.18 1.91 -1.04
CA ARG A 95 -14.46 1.39 -2.39
C ARG A 95 -13.28 0.64 -2.99
N LEU A 96 -12.06 1.16 -2.82
CA LEU A 96 -10.84 0.56 -3.37
C LEU A 96 -10.53 -0.80 -2.75
N VAL A 97 -11.00 -1.09 -1.54
CA VAL A 97 -10.91 -2.43 -0.93
C VAL A 97 -11.54 -3.51 -1.81
N HIS A 98 -12.63 -3.16 -2.51
CA HIS A 98 -13.38 -4.09 -3.36
C HIS A 98 -13.05 -3.95 -4.85
N ALA A 99 -12.64 -2.76 -5.29
CA ALA A 99 -12.30 -2.46 -6.68
C ALA A 99 -10.97 -1.70 -6.76
N PRO A 100 -9.81 -2.38 -6.56
CA PRO A 100 -8.51 -1.71 -6.50
C PRO A 100 -8.10 -1.09 -7.83
N ASP A 101 -8.65 -1.55 -8.96
CA ASP A 101 -8.36 -0.98 -10.29
C ASP A 101 -9.07 0.38 -10.51
N ALA A 102 -9.98 0.79 -9.62
CA ALA A 102 -10.73 2.04 -9.71
C ALA A 102 -9.97 3.27 -9.13
N VAL A 103 -8.65 3.19 -9.00
CA VAL A 103 -7.82 4.29 -8.44
C VAL A 103 -8.01 5.59 -9.21
N GLY A 104 -8.08 5.52 -10.55
CA GLY A 104 -8.27 6.71 -11.39
C GLY A 104 -9.56 7.45 -11.08
N GLU A 105 -10.68 6.72 -10.95
CA GLU A 105 -11.98 7.29 -10.56
C GLU A 105 -11.95 7.84 -9.14
N ALA A 106 -11.29 7.14 -8.22
CA ALA A 106 -11.17 7.59 -6.84
C ALA A 106 -10.35 8.87 -6.72
N LEU A 107 -9.26 9.00 -7.48
CA LEU A 107 -8.47 10.22 -7.60
C LEU A 107 -9.27 11.37 -8.21
N ALA A 108 -10.05 11.10 -9.26
CA ALA A 108 -10.91 12.10 -9.88
C ALA A 108 -11.92 12.67 -8.88
N GLY A 109 -12.58 11.80 -8.10
CA GLY A 109 -13.53 12.22 -7.06
C GLY A 109 -12.91 12.83 -5.80
N LEU A 110 -11.66 12.47 -5.46
CA LEU A 110 -10.96 13.05 -4.30
C LEU A 110 -10.49 14.48 -4.57
N LEU A 111 -10.06 14.75 -5.81
CA LEU A 111 -9.36 15.97 -6.21
C LEU A 111 -10.23 16.94 -7.03
N ASP A 112 -11.48 16.57 -7.30
CA ASP A 112 -12.35 17.22 -8.29
C ASP A 112 -11.59 17.43 -9.62
N ALA A 113 -10.82 16.41 -10.02
CA ALA A 113 -9.93 16.50 -11.17
C ALA A 113 -10.70 16.31 -12.49
N THR A 114 -10.22 16.98 -13.53
CA THR A 114 -10.85 16.92 -14.86
C THR A 114 -10.40 15.69 -15.65
N ASP A 115 -9.16 15.26 -15.46
CA ASP A 115 -8.59 14.11 -16.16
C ASP A 115 -7.59 13.38 -15.26
N VAL A 116 -7.65 12.05 -15.26
CA VAL A 116 -6.76 11.17 -14.50
C VAL A 116 -6.32 10.04 -15.41
N ARG A 117 -5.01 9.93 -15.64
CA ARG A 117 -4.44 8.92 -16.55
C ARG A 117 -3.33 8.16 -15.88
N TRP A 118 -3.38 6.84 -15.96
CA TRP A 118 -2.24 6.00 -15.60
C TRP A 118 -1.22 5.93 -16.74
N ARG A 119 0.07 5.97 -16.40
CA ARG A 119 1.20 5.88 -17.32
C ARG A 119 2.12 4.73 -16.90
N PRO A 120 2.49 3.81 -17.80
CA PRO A 120 3.32 2.66 -17.48
C PRO A 120 4.79 3.02 -17.20
N ARG A 121 5.26 4.17 -17.71
CA ARG A 121 6.58 4.72 -17.39
C ARG A 121 6.40 5.96 -16.54
N PRO A 122 7.19 6.12 -15.45
CA PRO A 122 7.22 7.37 -14.73
C PRO A 122 7.60 8.50 -15.70
N SER A 123 6.99 9.66 -15.51
CA SER A 123 7.40 10.90 -16.17
C SER A 123 8.89 11.14 -15.92
N ALA A 124 9.59 11.78 -16.87
CA ALA A 124 10.96 12.24 -16.63
C ALA A 124 11.04 13.31 -15.53
N GLU A 125 9.91 13.94 -15.21
CA GLU A 125 9.79 14.90 -14.12
C GLU A 125 9.56 14.21 -12.77
N GLN A 126 10.10 14.81 -11.70
CA GLN A 126 9.88 14.32 -10.35
C GLN A 126 8.39 14.33 -9.97
N PRO A 127 7.91 13.33 -9.21
CA PRO A 127 6.56 13.33 -8.65
C PRO A 127 6.31 14.61 -7.86
N GLY A 128 5.16 15.23 -8.04
CA GLY A 128 4.81 16.46 -7.35
C GLY A 128 3.70 17.25 -8.02
N VAL A 129 3.57 18.51 -7.61
CA VAL A 129 2.57 19.44 -8.10
C VAL A 129 3.22 20.54 -8.92
N HIS A 130 2.73 20.73 -10.14
CA HIS A 130 3.18 21.76 -11.06
C HIS A 130 1.95 22.45 -11.66
N GLY A 131 1.47 23.50 -10.98
CA GLY A 131 0.25 24.23 -11.37
C GLY A 131 -1.00 23.33 -11.32
N GLY A 132 -1.67 23.20 -12.47
CA GLY A 132 -2.85 22.34 -12.64
C GLY A 132 -2.53 20.86 -12.89
N ARG A 133 -1.26 20.46 -12.86
CA ARG A 133 -0.82 19.07 -13.05
C ARG A 133 -0.24 18.50 -11.77
N MET A 134 -0.61 17.26 -11.45
CA MET A 134 -0.06 16.47 -10.37
C MET A 134 0.41 15.11 -10.90
N THR A 135 1.62 14.70 -10.52
CA THR A 135 2.22 13.41 -10.88
C THR A 135 2.40 12.55 -9.63
N LEU A 136 1.79 11.38 -9.60
CA LEU A 136 1.81 10.44 -8.47
C LEU A 136 2.57 9.17 -8.83
N THR A 137 3.28 8.60 -7.86
CA THR A 137 4.00 7.33 -8.05
C THR A 137 3.08 6.17 -7.69
N ASP A 138 2.94 5.21 -8.61
CA ASP A 138 2.26 3.94 -8.32
C ASP A 138 3.27 2.91 -7.82
N PRO A 139 3.19 2.42 -6.57
CA PRO A 139 4.08 1.38 -6.06
C PRO A 139 4.00 0.06 -6.83
N ALA A 140 2.95 -0.17 -7.60
CA ALA A 140 2.84 -1.33 -8.49
C ALA A 140 3.60 -1.14 -9.83
N GLY A 141 4.18 0.05 -10.06
CA GLY A 141 4.91 0.44 -11.26
C GLY A 141 4.18 1.49 -12.08
N GLY A 142 4.93 2.44 -12.67
CA GLY A 142 4.37 3.55 -13.42
C GLY A 142 3.94 4.72 -12.52
N GLY A 143 2.90 5.45 -12.92
CA GLY A 143 2.37 6.57 -12.16
C GLY A 143 1.08 7.16 -12.71
N TYR A 144 0.40 7.98 -11.91
CA TYR A 144 -0.80 8.70 -12.33
C TYR A 144 -0.46 10.15 -12.67
N GLU A 145 -0.99 10.62 -13.78
CA GLU A 145 -1.03 12.02 -14.19
C GLU A 145 -2.45 12.54 -13.96
N VAL A 146 -2.57 13.53 -13.08
CA VAL A 146 -3.84 14.16 -12.71
C VAL A 146 -3.82 15.60 -13.19
N LEU A 147 -4.87 16.01 -13.91
CA LEU A 147 -5.02 17.35 -14.47
C LEU A 147 -6.30 18.00 -13.95
N ARG A 148 -6.19 19.26 -13.54
CA ARG A 148 -7.30 20.13 -13.19
C ARG A 148 -7.02 21.53 -13.76
N ALA A 149 -8.05 22.18 -14.29
CA ALA A 149 -7.91 23.52 -14.87
C ALA A 149 -7.51 24.55 -13.80
N LEU A 150 -8.36 24.73 -12.79
CA LEU A 150 -8.13 25.56 -11.60
C LEU A 150 -8.98 25.02 -10.44
N PRO A 151 -8.61 25.31 -9.17
CA PRO A 151 -7.37 25.95 -8.75
C PRO A 151 -6.16 25.00 -8.87
N ALA A 152 -4.94 25.53 -8.75
CA ALA A 152 -3.74 24.71 -8.66
C ALA A 152 -3.81 23.74 -7.47
N PHE A 153 -3.13 22.60 -7.58
CA PHE A 153 -3.10 21.64 -6.48
C PHE A 153 -2.27 22.14 -5.30
N THR A 154 -2.60 21.70 -4.09
CA THR A 154 -1.79 21.95 -2.88
C THR A 154 -0.91 20.75 -2.52
N PRO A 155 0.16 20.95 -1.73
CA PRO A 155 0.94 19.83 -1.19
C PRO A 155 0.10 18.84 -0.37
N ALA A 156 -0.94 19.33 0.32
CA ALA A 156 -1.88 18.49 1.06
C ALA A 156 -2.75 17.64 0.14
N GLU A 157 -3.18 18.19 -1.02
CA GLU A 157 -3.88 17.41 -2.05
C GLU A 157 -2.98 16.30 -2.62
N PHE A 158 -1.70 16.61 -2.90
CA PHE A 158 -0.72 15.61 -3.32
C PHE A 158 -0.52 14.50 -2.30
N ALA A 159 -0.27 14.84 -1.02
CA ALA A 159 -0.03 13.86 0.03
C ALA A 159 -1.22 12.89 0.20
N ARG A 160 -2.45 13.40 0.16
CA ARG A 160 -3.66 12.55 0.23
C ARG A 160 -3.81 11.64 -0.98
N ALA A 161 -3.56 12.17 -2.18
CA ALA A 161 -3.66 11.41 -3.41
C ALA A 161 -2.61 10.29 -3.47
N GLN A 162 -1.37 10.60 -3.09
CA GLN A 162 -0.28 9.63 -2.98
C GLN A 162 -0.61 8.52 -1.97
N ALA A 163 -1.12 8.88 -0.78
CA ALA A 163 -1.57 7.90 0.21
C ALA A 163 -2.71 7.00 -0.29
N LEU A 164 -3.64 7.54 -1.10
CA LEU A 164 -4.72 6.75 -1.69
C LEU A 164 -4.20 5.74 -2.73
N VAL A 165 -3.23 6.15 -3.57
CA VAL A 165 -2.55 5.26 -4.53
C VAL A 165 -1.78 4.15 -3.80
N GLU A 166 -1.06 4.49 -2.73
CA GLU A 166 -0.33 3.53 -1.91
C GLU A 166 -1.26 2.50 -1.25
N LEU A 167 -2.40 2.97 -0.72
CA LEU A 167 -3.44 2.10 -0.18
C LEU A 167 -3.99 1.15 -1.25
N ALA A 168 -4.34 1.67 -2.43
CA ALA A 168 -4.87 0.84 -3.52
C ALA A 168 -3.87 -0.23 -3.96
N ALA A 169 -2.59 0.14 -4.08
CA ALA A 169 -1.53 -0.80 -4.41
C ALA A 169 -1.37 -1.87 -3.31
N ALA A 170 -1.49 -1.51 -2.04
CA ALA A 170 -1.46 -2.46 -0.92
C ALA A 170 -2.64 -3.43 -0.96
N VAL A 171 -3.85 -2.94 -1.20
CA VAL A 171 -5.05 -3.77 -1.38
C VAL A 171 -4.89 -4.72 -2.56
N ALA A 172 -4.46 -4.22 -3.73
CA ALA A 172 -4.25 -5.03 -4.92
C ALA A 172 -3.22 -6.14 -4.67
N ARG A 173 -2.12 -5.83 -3.98
CA ARG A 173 -1.12 -6.84 -3.58
C ARG A 173 -1.73 -7.92 -2.70
N HIS A 174 -2.49 -7.53 -1.68
CA HIS A 174 -3.15 -8.46 -0.77
C HIS A 174 -4.15 -9.37 -1.51
N GLN A 175 -4.93 -8.82 -2.44
CA GLN A 175 -5.86 -9.60 -3.25
C GLN A 175 -5.14 -10.59 -4.17
N ARG A 176 -4.03 -10.19 -4.83
CA ARG A 176 -3.24 -11.10 -5.69
C ARG A 176 -2.62 -12.27 -4.92
N GLU A 177 -2.41 -12.10 -3.62
CA GLU A 177 -1.90 -13.17 -2.77
C GLU A 177 -2.98 -14.19 -2.41
N ASN A 178 -4.26 -13.82 -2.51
CA ASN A 178 -5.42 -14.70 -2.39
C ASN A 178 -5.68 -15.46 -3.69
N VAL A 179 -5.25 -16.72 -3.77
CA VAL A 179 -5.41 -17.57 -4.96
C VAL A 179 -5.76 -18.99 -4.56
N THR A 180 -6.67 -19.58 -5.31
CA THR A 180 -6.95 -21.01 -5.27
C THR A 180 -5.91 -21.80 -6.07
N LEU A 181 -5.24 -22.74 -5.40
CA LEU A 181 -4.33 -23.70 -6.00
C LEU A 181 -5.04 -25.04 -6.22
N MET A 182 -4.92 -25.57 -7.43
CA MET A 182 -5.23 -26.97 -7.72
C MET A 182 -3.95 -27.79 -7.55
N LEU A 183 -3.93 -28.69 -6.57
CA LEU A 183 -2.82 -29.61 -6.36
C LEU A 183 -2.85 -30.74 -7.41
N PRO A 184 -1.73 -31.43 -7.67
CA PRO A 184 -1.66 -32.50 -8.68
C PRO A 184 -2.62 -33.66 -8.47
N ASP A 185 -3.13 -33.84 -7.24
CA ASP A 185 -4.13 -34.86 -6.91
C ASP A 185 -5.57 -34.35 -6.95
N GLY A 186 -5.79 -33.15 -7.51
CA GLY A 186 -7.10 -32.55 -7.71
C GLY A 186 -7.66 -31.83 -6.49
N ALA A 187 -6.95 -31.81 -5.35
CA ALA A 187 -7.42 -31.04 -4.21
C ALA A 187 -7.26 -29.53 -4.40
N GLU A 188 -8.26 -28.81 -3.93
CA GLU A 188 -8.33 -27.36 -3.94
C GLU A 188 -7.80 -26.80 -2.60
N VAL A 189 -6.87 -25.85 -2.68
CA VAL A 189 -6.31 -25.14 -1.52
C VAL A 189 -6.29 -23.65 -1.80
N THR A 190 -6.99 -22.87 -1.01
CA THR A 190 -6.91 -21.40 -1.08
C THR A 190 -5.70 -20.92 -0.30
N VAL A 191 -4.80 -20.20 -0.94
CA VAL A 191 -3.69 -19.52 -0.28
C VAL A 191 -4.04 -18.05 -0.19
N ARG A 192 -3.97 -17.45 1.00
CA ARG A 192 -4.20 -16.03 1.23
C ARG A 192 -3.23 -15.46 2.27
N PRO A 193 -3.04 -14.14 2.36
CA PRO A 193 -2.32 -13.57 3.48
C PRO A 193 -3.01 -13.88 4.80
N ALA A 194 -2.21 -14.09 5.83
CA ALA A 194 -2.63 -14.34 7.19
C ALA A 194 -2.51 -13.06 8.02
N GLY A 195 -3.46 -12.84 8.93
CA GLY A 195 -3.44 -11.71 9.86
C GLY A 195 -3.64 -12.15 11.32
N PRO A 196 -3.74 -11.20 12.26
CA PRO A 196 -3.92 -11.50 13.69
C PRO A 196 -5.13 -12.40 14.00
N ASP A 197 -6.20 -12.30 13.20
CA ASP A 197 -7.43 -13.09 13.36
C ASP A 197 -7.22 -14.58 13.05
N ASP A 198 -6.13 -14.94 12.36
CA ASP A 198 -5.79 -16.32 12.02
C ASP A 198 -5.06 -17.07 13.15
N LEU A 199 -4.87 -16.45 14.33
CA LEU A 199 -4.11 -17.04 15.44
C LEU A 199 -4.65 -18.41 15.84
N THR A 200 -5.97 -18.56 15.92
CA THR A 200 -6.60 -19.85 16.26
C THR A 200 -6.32 -20.91 15.21
N ALA A 201 -6.53 -20.59 13.92
CA ALA A 201 -6.30 -21.52 12.81
C ALA A 201 -4.82 -21.94 12.72
N VAL A 202 -3.90 -21.00 12.92
CA VAL A 202 -2.46 -21.29 12.95
C VAL A 202 -2.10 -22.15 14.16
N ARG A 203 -2.65 -21.89 15.35
CA ARG A 203 -2.44 -22.76 16.53
C ARG A 203 -2.90 -24.19 16.26
N GLU A 204 -4.10 -24.36 15.72
CA GLU A 204 -4.65 -25.69 15.39
C GLU A 204 -3.79 -26.42 14.35
N LEU A 205 -3.30 -25.72 13.32
CA LEU A 205 -2.34 -26.29 12.37
C LEU A 205 -1.08 -26.83 13.08
N HIS A 206 -0.52 -26.07 14.02
CA HIS A 206 0.66 -26.50 14.78
C HIS A 206 0.36 -27.69 15.69
N ASP A 207 -0.85 -27.76 16.25
CA ASP A 207 -1.26 -28.86 17.12
C ASP A 207 -1.40 -30.18 16.37
N HIS A 208 -1.80 -30.14 15.09
CA HIS A 208 -1.91 -31.32 14.23
C HIS A 208 -0.57 -31.77 13.62
N CYS A 209 0.42 -30.88 13.51
CA CYS A 209 1.73 -31.23 12.97
C CYS A 209 2.50 -32.19 13.89
N SER A 210 3.20 -33.16 13.28
CA SER A 210 4.09 -34.04 14.03
C SER A 210 5.29 -33.28 14.62
N ALA A 211 5.88 -33.81 15.70
CA ALA A 211 7.09 -33.25 16.30
C ALA A 211 8.25 -33.15 15.30
N ALA A 212 8.35 -34.08 14.35
CA ALA A 212 9.35 -34.05 13.28
C ALA A 212 9.11 -32.87 12.33
N THR A 213 7.86 -32.62 11.94
CA THR A 213 7.47 -31.49 11.08
C THR A 213 7.74 -30.15 11.78
N LEU A 214 7.41 -30.02 13.07
CA LEU A 214 7.70 -28.81 13.85
C LEU A 214 9.21 -28.59 14.04
N ARG A 215 9.98 -29.65 14.32
CA ARG A 215 11.44 -29.56 14.44
C ARG A 215 12.08 -29.04 13.15
N ARG A 216 11.61 -29.48 11.98
CA ARG A 216 12.10 -28.98 10.68
C ARG A 216 11.78 -27.50 10.44
N ARG A 217 10.62 -27.03 10.92
CA ARG A 217 10.19 -25.62 10.76
C ARG A 217 10.92 -24.66 11.69
N TYR A 218 11.17 -25.08 12.93
CA TYR A 218 11.65 -24.20 13.99
C TYR A 218 13.10 -24.43 14.37
N LEU A 219 13.70 -25.54 13.92
CA LEU A 219 15.04 -26.01 14.24
C LEU A 219 15.26 -26.30 15.74
N SER A 220 14.38 -25.80 16.60
CA SER A 220 14.22 -26.18 18.00
C SER A 220 13.27 -27.37 18.15
N GLY A 221 13.51 -28.21 19.15
CA GLY A 221 12.52 -29.22 19.57
C GLY A 221 11.36 -28.56 20.31
N GLY A 222 10.14 -28.64 19.78
CA GLY A 222 8.93 -28.27 20.51
C GLY A 222 8.00 -27.31 19.77
N ARG A 223 6.85 -27.03 20.39
CA ARG A 223 5.84 -26.10 19.89
C ARG A 223 6.26 -24.65 20.21
N PRO A 224 6.10 -23.71 19.27
CA PRO A 224 6.35 -22.30 19.55
C PRO A 224 5.36 -21.77 20.59
N ALA A 225 5.81 -20.87 21.45
CA ALA A 225 4.92 -20.13 22.34
C ALA A 225 3.94 -19.26 21.54
N GLU A 226 2.77 -18.98 22.09
CA GLU A 226 1.75 -18.15 21.44
C GLU A 226 2.27 -16.76 21.03
N ALA A 227 3.15 -16.17 21.84
CA ALA A 227 3.80 -14.90 21.50
C ALA A 227 4.61 -14.98 20.19
N ARG A 228 5.24 -16.13 19.90
CA ARG A 228 5.95 -16.36 18.63
C ARG A 228 4.97 -16.53 17.47
N LEU A 229 3.83 -17.20 17.69
CA LEU A 229 2.78 -17.32 16.67
C LEU A 229 2.15 -15.97 16.32
N ARG A 230 1.89 -15.10 17.30
CA ARG A 230 1.43 -13.72 17.04
C ARG A 230 2.43 -12.94 16.18
N ARG A 231 3.73 -13.05 16.46
CA ARG A 231 4.78 -12.42 15.64
C ARG A 231 4.82 -12.97 14.23
N LEU A 232 4.58 -14.27 14.03
CA LEU A 232 4.48 -14.85 12.69
C LEU A 232 3.31 -14.27 11.89
N LEU A 233 2.21 -13.90 12.54
CA LEU A 233 1.05 -13.29 11.88
C LEU A 233 1.19 -11.78 11.65
N GLN A 234 2.27 -11.18 12.13
CA GLN A 234 2.57 -9.76 11.96
C GLN A 234 4.05 -9.56 11.62
N PRO A 235 4.53 -10.11 10.49
CA PRO A 235 5.93 -10.00 10.10
C PRO A 235 6.24 -8.55 9.72
N ALA A 236 7.17 -7.91 10.44
CA ALA A 236 7.61 -6.56 10.11
C ALA A 236 8.31 -6.57 8.73
N GLY A 237 7.79 -5.80 7.78
CA GLY A 237 8.33 -5.72 6.41
C GLY A 237 8.20 -6.99 5.57
N GLY A 238 7.46 -8.01 6.05
CA GLY A 238 7.32 -9.30 5.39
C GLY A 238 5.87 -9.70 5.12
N VAL A 239 5.65 -11.00 4.87
CA VAL A 239 4.31 -11.55 4.63
C VAL A 239 4.18 -12.94 5.20
N THR A 240 3.01 -13.27 5.74
CA THR A 240 2.64 -14.65 6.06
C THR A 240 1.47 -15.07 5.19
N LEU A 241 1.62 -16.21 4.52
CA LEU A 241 0.61 -16.85 3.70
C LEU A 241 0.04 -18.05 4.45
N LEU A 242 -1.28 -18.12 4.54
CA LEU A 242 -2.04 -19.26 5.06
C LEU A 242 -2.60 -20.07 3.89
N ALA A 243 -2.32 -21.37 3.89
CA ALA A 243 -2.96 -22.33 3.01
C ALA A 243 -4.16 -22.94 3.73
N VAL A 244 -5.35 -22.76 3.14
CA VAL A 244 -6.64 -23.19 3.66
C VAL A 244 -7.18 -24.28 2.73
N GLY A 245 -7.33 -25.49 3.26
CA GLY A 245 -7.90 -26.63 2.56
C GLY A 245 -9.44 -26.66 2.65
N PRO A 246 -10.05 -27.79 2.26
CA PRO A 246 -11.48 -28.02 2.37
C PRO A 246 -12.03 -27.70 3.77
N HIS A 247 -13.27 -27.21 3.83
CA HIS A 247 -13.95 -26.81 5.07
C HIS A 247 -13.29 -25.66 5.85
N GLY A 248 -12.44 -24.85 5.20
CA GLY A 248 -11.85 -23.66 5.82
C GLY A 248 -10.70 -23.97 6.79
N ARG A 249 -10.15 -25.19 6.75
CA ARG A 249 -9.09 -25.62 7.67
C ARG A 249 -7.72 -25.15 7.21
N ALA A 250 -6.91 -24.59 8.12
CA ALA A 250 -5.51 -24.31 7.82
C ALA A 250 -4.71 -25.62 7.68
N VAL A 251 -4.01 -25.77 6.54
CA VAL A 251 -3.23 -26.97 6.18
C VAL A 251 -1.74 -26.67 5.93
N GLY A 252 -1.39 -25.38 5.90
CA GLY A 252 0.00 -24.93 5.80
C GLY A 252 0.12 -23.44 6.07
N VAL A 253 1.32 -23.01 6.46
CA VAL A 253 1.68 -21.60 6.66
C VAL A 253 3.08 -21.36 6.14
N ALA A 254 3.29 -20.24 5.46
CA ALA A 254 4.57 -19.84 4.90
C ALA A 254 4.82 -18.38 5.25
N THR A 255 5.99 -18.08 5.80
CA THR A 255 6.35 -16.73 6.25
C THR A 255 7.60 -16.27 5.52
N LEU A 256 7.59 -15.01 5.13
CA LEU A 256 8.76 -14.23 4.76
C LEU A 256 8.95 -13.14 5.82
N LEU A 257 10.13 -13.05 6.42
CA LEU A 257 10.55 -12.00 7.34
C LEU A 257 11.58 -11.10 6.65
N ALA A 258 11.46 -9.79 6.81
CA ALA A 258 12.45 -8.87 6.27
C ALA A 258 13.65 -8.74 7.21
N GLU A 259 14.85 -8.92 6.68
CA GLU A 259 16.14 -8.70 7.33
C GLU A 259 17.00 -7.81 6.43
N GLY A 260 16.88 -6.49 6.58
CA GLY A 260 17.52 -5.54 5.68
C GLY A 260 16.94 -5.65 4.26
N ASP A 261 17.79 -5.95 3.28
CA ASP A 261 17.43 -6.24 1.89
C ASP A 261 17.18 -7.74 1.63
N LEU A 262 17.28 -8.59 2.66
CA LEU A 262 17.06 -10.03 2.56
C LEU A 262 15.68 -10.44 3.08
N GLY A 263 15.08 -11.45 2.45
CA GLY A 263 13.82 -12.06 2.89
C GLY A 263 14.04 -13.47 3.43
N GLU A 264 13.98 -13.66 4.75
CA GLU A 264 14.05 -15.00 5.35
C GLU A 264 12.73 -15.75 5.15
N ILE A 265 12.76 -16.89 4.48
CA ILE A 265 11.58 -17.71 4.18
C ILE A 265 11.53 -18.98 5.02
N ALA A 266 10.35 -19.32 5.51
CA ALA A 266 10.14 -20.58 6.18
C ALA A 266 8.69 -21.09 6.08
N VAL A 267 8.56 -22.41 5.90
CA VAL A 267 7.29 -23.05 5.53
C VAL A 267 6.98 -24.24 6.44
N LEU A 268 5.72 -24.32 6.86
CA LEU A 268 5.13 -25.44 7.59
C LEU A 268 3.96 -25.98 6.78
N VAL A 269 3.91 -27.29 6.57
CA VAL A 269 2.79 -27.99 5.92
C VAL A 269 2.40 -29.17 6.78
N GLU A 270 1.11 -29.31 7.08
CA GLU A 270 0.56 -30.44 7.83
C GLU A 270 0.98 -31.76 7.16
N ASP A 271 1.33 -32.75 7.97
CA ASP A 271 1.88 -34.03 7.52
C ASP A 271 1.02 -34.71 6.42
N ALA A 272 -0.31 -34.66 6.54
CA ALA A 272 -1.25 -35.19 5.55
C ALA A 272 -1.27 -34.44 4.20
N TRP A 273 -0.75 -33.21 4.17
CA TRP A 273 -0.69 -32.35 2.99
C TRP A 273 0.70 -32.27 2.35
N GLN A 274 1.69 -32.92 2.96
CA GLN A 274 3.05 -32.98 2.42
C GLN A 274 3.14 -33.87 1.16
N ARG A 275 4.17 -33.62 0.34
CA ARG A 275 4.45 -34.34 -0.93
C ARG A 275 3.37 -34.18 -2.01
N ARG A 276 2.44 -33.22 -1.83
CA ARG A 276 1.39 -32.87 -2.81
C ARG A 276 1.70 -31.57 -3.58
N GLY A 277 2.94 -31.09 -3.51
CA GLY A 277 3.37 -29.84 -4.17
C GLY A 277 3.04 -28.54 -3.43
N LEU A 278 2.24 -28.58 -2.36
CA LEU A 278 1.83 -27.39 -1.60
C LEU A 278 3.02 -26.57 -1.06
N GLY A 279 4.00 -27.23 -0.44
CA GLY A 279 5.20 -26.53 0.07
C GLY A 279 5.97 -25.79 -1.03
N THR A 280 6.14 -26.41 -2.20
CA THR A 280 6.79 -25.76 -3.35
C THR A 280 5.96 -24.59 -3.88
N ALA A 281 4.64 -24.73 -3.93
CA ALA A 281 3.74 -23.65 -4.34
C ALA A 281 3.82 -22.44 -3.39
N LEU A 282 3.86 -22.68 -2.08
CA LEU A 282 4.02 -21.64 -1.07
C LEU A 282 5.35 -20.89 -1.20
N VAL A 283 6.48 -21.62 -1.33
CA VAL A 283 7.79 -20.96 -1.48
C VAL A 283 7.87 -20.13 -2.78
N ARG A 284 7.32 -20.64 -3.90
CA ARG A 284 7.25 -19.87 -5.15
C ARG A 284 6.49 -18.55 -4.98
N ARG A 285 5.42 -18.56 -4.18
CA ARG A 285 4.62 -17.35 -3.90
C ARG A 285 5.38 -16.37 -3.01
N LEU A 286 6.10 -16.86 -1.99
CA LEU A 286 6.99 -16.01 -1.19
C LEU A 286 8.09 -15.39 -2.06
N ARG A 287 8.63 -16.12 -3.04
CA ARG A 287 9.59 -15.55 -3.99
C ARG A 287 8.98 -14.46 -4.88
N ALA A 288 7.82 -14.73 -5.48
CA ALA A 288 7.14 -13.71 -6.28
C ALA A 288 6.74 -12.48 -5.45
N HIS A 289 6.49 -12.65 -4.14
CA HIS A 289 6.34 -11.53 -3.22
C HIS A 289 7.67 -10.78 -3.04
N ALA A 290 8.76 -11.49 -2.75
CA ALA A 290 10.07 -10.90 -2.54
C ALA A 290 10.58 -10.08 -3.73
N GLU A 291 10.42 -10.62 -4.95
CA GLU A 291 10.75 -9.95 -6.21
C GLU A 291 9.99 -8.62 -6.37
N ARG A 292 8.69 -8.61 -6.07
CA ARG A 292 7.84 -7.41 -6.17
C ARG A 292 8.12 -6.40 -5.06
N ALA A 293 8.49 -6.88 -3.88
CA ALA A 293 8.83 -6.05 -2.73
C ALA A 293 10.26 -5.49 -2.80
N GLY A 294 11.06 -5.90 -3.79
CA GLY A 294 12.40 -5.36 -4.03
C GLY A 294 13.48 -5.93 -3.10
N PHE A 295 13.29 -7.12 -2.55
CA PHE A 295 14.36 -7.81 -1.82
C PHE A 295 15.51 -8.16 -2.76
N ALA A 296 16.75 -8.12 -2.27
CA ALA A 296 17.93 -8.54 -3.01
C ALA A 296 18.01 -10.07 -3.13
N ALA A 297 17.77 -10.77 -2.03
CA ALA A 297 17.79 -12.23 -1.99
C ALA A 297 16.80 -12.81 -0.97
N LEU A 298 16.46 -14.08 -1.18
CA LEU A 298 15.77 -14.92 -0.21
C LEU A 298 16.78 -15.77 0.54
N VAL A 299 16.59 -15.90 1.85
CA VAL A 299 17.39 -16.79 2.69
C VAL A 299 16.49 -17.85 3.30
N ALA A 300 16.96 -19.11 3.32
CA ALA A 300 16.26 -20.20 3.99
C ALA A 300 17.23 -20.98 4.88
N HIS A 301 16.88 -21.10 6.16
CA HIS A 301 17.59 -21.93 7.12
C HIS A 301 16.87 -23.26 7.31
N THR A 302 17.57 -24.38 7.09
CA THR A 302 16.99 -25.71 7.23
C THR A 302 18.02 -26.74 7.69
N GLY A 303 17.58 -27.80 8.37
CA GLY A 303 18.44 -28.94 8.67
C GLY A 303 18.93 -29.65 7.41
N ALA A 304 20.16 -30.18 7.44
CA ALA A 304 20.78 -30.93 6.35
C ALA A 304 20.00 -32.21 5.97
N ASP A 305 19.22 -32.75 6.92
CA ASP A 305 18.34 -33.90 6.75
C ASP A 305 16.99 -33.56 6.08
N ASN A 306 16.67 -32.27 5.94
CA ASN A 306 15.43 -31.81 5.30
C ASN A 306 15.53 -31.81 3.77
N VAL A 307 15.68 -33.00 3.19
CA VAL A 307 15.85 -33.22 1.75
C VAL A 307 14.70 -32.61 0.93
N ALA A 308 13.48 -32.57 1.47
CA ALA A 308 12.32 -32.00 0.79
C ALA A 308 12.44 -30.47 0.61
N MET A 309 12.88 -29.75 1.63
CA MET A 309 13.11 -28.31 1.56
C MET A 309 14.28 -27.99 0.62
N LEU A 310 15.42 -28.68 0.77
CA LEU A 310 16.59 -28.48 -0.10
C LEU A 310 16.27 -28.73 -1.57
N ARG A 311 15.44 -29.74 -1.88
CA ARG A 311 14.96 -29.98 -3.25
C ARG A 311 14.05 -28.86 -3.75
N THR A 312 13.22 -28.30 -2.88
CA THR A 312 12.33 -27.19 -3.23
C THR A 312 13.14 -25.94 -3.56
N LEU A 313 14.12 -25.60 -2.72
CA LEU A 313 15.01 -24.45 -2.91
C LEU A 313 15.82 -24.56 -4.21
N ARG A 314 16.42 -25.72 -4.51
CA ARG A 314 17.12 -25.97 -5.79
C ARG A 314 16.23 -25.82 -7.03
N ARG A 315 14.92 -26.08 -6.92
CA ARG A 315 13.98 -25.90 -8.04
C ARG A 315 13.58 -24.45 -8.27
N LEU A 316 13.85 -23.57 -7.32
CA LEU A 316 13.58 -22.14 -7.48
C LEU A 316 14.71 -21.51 -8.29
N GLY A 317 15.96 -21.85 -8.04
CA GLY A 317 17.06 -21.42 -8.89
C GLY A 317 18.42 -21.77 -8.31
N ASP A 318 19.44 -21.27 -8.96
CA ASP A 318 20.81 -21.36 -8.48
C ASP A 318 21.03 -20.33 -7.37
N GLY A 319 21.71 -20.74 -6.32
CA GLY A 319 22.01 -19.91 -5.17
C GLY A 319 23.15 -20.48 -4.35
N SER A 320 23.71 -19.67 -3.45
CA SER A 320 24.77 -20.13 -2.58
C SER A 320 24.21 -21.04 -1.49
N VAL A 321 25.01 -22.04 -1.11
CA VAL A 321 24.68 -23.00 -0.06
C VAL A 321 25.83 -23.01 0.93
N GLU A 322 25.54 -22.57 2.15
CA GLU A 322 26.48 -22.60 3.27
C GLU A 322 26.05 -23.70 4.24
N ARG A 323 27.04 -24.39 4.81
CA ARG A 323 26.82 -25.48 5.76
C ARG A 323 27.56 -25.19 7.05
N ASP A 324 26.82 -25.19 8.15
CA ASP A 324 27.36 -25.09 9.50
C ASP A 324 26.86 -26.28 10.33
N GLY A 325 27.69 -27.32 10.44
CA GLY A 325 27.34 -28.58 11.09
C GLY A 325 26.10 -29.24 10.45
N THR A 326 24.98 -29.25 11.18
CA THR A 326 23.70 -29.82 10.72
C THR A 326 22.76 -28.79 10.11
N LEU A 327 23.11 -27.51 10.18
CA LEU A 327 22.36 -26.40 9.58
C LEU A 327 22.84 -26.14 8.15
N VAL A 328 21.89 -25.90 7.26
CA VAL A 328 22.14 -25.49 5.89
C VAL A 328 21.40 -24.18 5.65
N SER A 329 22.15 -23.17 5.21
CA SER A 329 21.64 -21.88 4.78
C SER A 329 21.71 -21.82 3.27
N VAL A 330 20.59 -21.47 2.64
CA VAL A 330 20.51 -21.31 1.18
C VAL A 330 20.09 -19.88 0.87
N THR A 331 20.87 -19.20 0.04
CA THR A 331 20.59 -17.84 -0.41
C THR A 331 20.27 -17.85 -1.90
N LEU A 332 19.07 -17.43 -2.27
CA LEU A 332 18.59 -17.38 -3.65
C LEU A 332 18.39 -15.91 -4.06
N PRO A 333 18.99 -15.41 -5.14
CA PRO A 333 18.70 -14.08 -5.66
C PRO A 333 17.20 -13.92 -5.93
N ALA A 334 16.61 -12.80 -5.51
CA ALA A 334 15.18 -12.55 -5.72
C ALA A 334 14.94 -12.30 -7.22
N ALA A 335 15.63 -11.32 -7.80
CA ALA A 335 15.60 -11.09 -9.24
C ALA A 335 16.56 -12.04 -9.98
N GLY A 336 16.18 -12.47 -11.19
CA GLY A 336 17.10 -13.12 -12.12
C GLY A 336 18.13 -12.11 -12.65
N GLN A 337 19.12 -11.77 -11.84
CA GLN A 337 20.26 -10.96 -12.25
C GLN A 337 21.37 -11.93 -12.69
N PRO A 338 21.95 -11.78 -13.89
CA PRO A 338 23.11 -12.59 -14.27
C PRO A 338 24.22 -12.27 -13.28
N VAL A 339 24.82 -13.31 -12.69
CA VAL A 339 26.04 -13.18 -11.91
C VAL A 339 27.07 -12.51 -12.83
N GLY A 340 27.42 -11.26 -12.52
CA GLY A 340 28.50 -10.57 -13.19
C GLY A 340 29.78 -11.36 -12.97
N ASP A 341 30.41 -11.75 -14.07
CA ASP A 341 31.68 -12.44 -14.12
C ASP A 341 32.75 -11.53 -13.51
N GLU A 342 33.04 -11.71 -12.21
CA GLU A 342 34.23 -11.12 -11.58
C GLU A 342 35.46 -11.81 -12.17
N THR A 343 35.95 -11.24 -13.27
CA THR A 343 37.32 -11.49 -13.72
C THR A 343 38.26 -10.91 -12.65
N PRO A 344 39.21 -11.68 -12.10
CA PRO A 344 40.10 -11.17 -11.09
C PRO A 344 41.02 -10.12 -11.71
N ALA A 345 41.05 -8.93 -11.12
CA ALA A 345 42.00 -7.89 -11.46
C ALA A 345 43.42 -8.40 -11.15
N THR A 346 44.17 -8.71 -12.22
CA THR A 346 45.62 -8.84 -12.16
C THR A 346 46.25 -7.52 -11.77
N SER A 347 47.20 -7.64 -10.86
CA SER A 347 48.05 -6.62 -10.24
C SER A 347 48.68 -5.61 -11.20
N GLY A 348 48.83 -4.38 -10.70
CA GLY A 348 49.76 -3.35 -11.14
C GLY A 348 50.08 -2.44 -9.96
#